data_AF-A0A1L5KYR9-F1
#
_entry.id   AF-A0A1L5KYR9-F1
#
_cell.length_a   1.000
_cell.length_b   1.000
_cell.length_c   1.000
_cell.angle_alpha   90.00
_cell.angle_beta   90.00
_cell.angle_gamma   90.00
#
_symmetry.space_group_name_H-M   'P 1'
#
loop_
_entity.id
_entity.type
_entity.pdbx_description
1 polymer ?
#
loop_
_entity_poly.entity_id
_entity_poly.type
_entity_poly.pdbx_seq_one_letter_code
_entity_poly.pdbx_strand_id
1 'polypeptide(L)'
;RSYSLLTMMMAQQAGLEPGEFVWTGGDCHVYDNHVDQFLEQLSRDPYPYPTIEIRKADSLFDYQYEDFTIVGYQHHPTIKAPVAV
;
A
#
# COMPACT_ATOMS: atom_id res chain seq x y z
N ARG A 1 -0.89 -0.32 0.32
CA ARG A 1 -0.33 -1.64 0.70
C ARG A 1 -1.49 -2.63 0.84
N SER A 2 -1.33 -3.90 0.47
CA SER A 2 -2.41 -4.89 0.24
C SER A 2 -3.53 -4.93 1.30
N TYR A 3 -3.20 -4.99 2.59
CA TYR A 3 -4.23 -5.13 3.65
C TYR A 3 -5.08 -3.89 3.86
N SER A 4 -4.57 -2.67 3.66
CA SER A 4 -5.40 -1.47 3.73
C SER A 4 -6.48 -1.50 2.63
N LEU A 5 -6.13 -1.97 1.44
CA LEU A 5 -7.09 -2.13 0.35
C LEU A 5 -8.13 -3.20 0.68
N LEU A 6 -7.70 -4.35 1.21
CA LEU A 6 -8.61 -5.40 1.67
C LEU A 6 -9.58 -4.88 2.75
N THR A 7 -9.10 -4.10 3.71
CA THR A 7 -9.95 -3.45 4.73
C THR A 7 -11.02 -2.56 4.08
N MET A 8 -10.65 -1.75 3.09
CA MET A 8 -11.61 -0.91 2.35
C MET A 8 -12.64 -1.74 1.59
N MET A 9 -12.21 -2.80 0.90
CA MET A 9 -13.11 -3.71 0.15
C MET A 9 -14.10 -4.41 1.09
N MET A 10 -13.63 -4.91 2.24
CA MET A 10 -14.49 -5.55 3.23
C MET A 10 -15.47 -4.58 3.86
N ALA A 11 -15.03 -3.36 4.21
CA ALA A 11 -15.90 -2.32 4.75
C ALA A 11 -17.00 -1.98 3.75
N GLN A 12 -16.66 -1.71 2.48
CA GLN A 12 -17.62 -1.39 1.43
C GLN A 12 -18.63 -2.52 1.18
N GLN A 13 -18.20 -3.79 1.21
CA GLN A 13 -19.11 -4.93 1.08
C GLN A 13 -20.04 -5.09 2.28
N ALA A 14 -19.55 -4.84 3.49
CA ALA A 14 -20.34 -4.87 4.72
C ALA A 14 -21.23 -3.62 4.93
N GLY A 15 -21.15 -2.61 4.05
CA GLY A 15 -21.88 -1.35 4.23
C GLY A 15 -21.32 -0.48 5.37
N LEU A 16 -20.02 -0.58 5.61
CA LEU A 16 -19.26 0.13 6.62
C LEU A 16 -18.24 1.08 5.97
N GLU A 17 -17.72 2.00 6.77
CA GLU A 17 -16.57 2.83 6.41
C GLU A 17 -15.26 2.21 6.91
N PRO A 18 -14.13 2.37 6.19
CA PRO A 18 -12.84 1.92 6.66
C PRO A 18 -12.41 2.73 7.91
N GLY A 19 -11.99 2.01 8.95
CA GLY A 19 -11.40 2.60 10.15
C GLY A 19 -9.87 2.69 10.05
N GLU A 20 -9.20 2.37 11.15
CA GLU A 20 -7.74 2.37 11.22
C GLU A 20 -7.15 1.05 10.74
N PHE A 21 -6.03 1.12 10.01
CA PHE A 21 -5.20 -0.05 9.70
C PHE A 21 -4.00 -0.10 10.65
N VAL A 22 -4.00 -1.09 11.55
CA VAL A 22 -2.92 -1.33 12.50
C VAL A 22 -2.03 -2.46 11.97
N TRP A 23 -0.74 -2.16 11.78
CA TRP A 23 0.26 -3.16 11.40
C TRP A 23 1.16 -3.49 12.59
N THR A 24 1.33 -4.78 12.86
CA THR A 24 2.23 -5.29 13.90
C THR A 24 3.32 -6.14 13.25
N GLY A 25 4.57 -5.77 13.50
CA GLY A 25 5.74 -6.53 13.08
C GLY A 25 6.28 -7.42 14.21
N GLY A 26 6.72 -8.63 13.86
CA GLY A 26 7.45 -9.52 14.77
C GLY A 26 8.95 -9.30 14.64
N ASP A 27 9.58 -10.04 13.74
CA ASP A 27 10.96 -9.78 13.31
C ASP A 27 10.97 -8.76 12.16
N CYS A 28 11.51 -7.57 12.43
CA CYS A 28 11.64 -6.51 11.45
C CYS A 28 13.13 -6.24 11.21
N HIS A 29 13.62 -6.58 10.02
CA HIS A 29 15.02 -6.45 9.66
C HIS A 29 15.20 -5.84 8.27
N VAL A 30 16.43 -5.38 8.02
CA VAL A 30 16.90 -4.89 6.72
C VAL A 30 18.00 -5.85 6.24
N TYR A 31 17.92 -6.29 4.99
CA TYR A 31 18.98 -7.10 4.40
C TYR A 31 20.23 -6.25 4.14
N ASP A 32 21.41 -6.82 4.36
CA ASP A 32 22.68 -6.11 4.20
C ASP A 32 22.86 -5.52 2.80
N ASN A 33 22.38 -6.22 1.76
CA ASN A 33 22.43 -5.76 0.37
C ASN A 33 21.42 -4.63 0.04
N HIS A 34 20.61 -4.18 1.01
CA HIS A 34 19.61 -3.10 0.87
C HIS A 34 19.94 -1.85 1.69
N VAL A 35 21.04 -1.84 2.44
CA VAL A 35 21.35 -0.73 3.37
C VAL A 35 21.46 0.60 2.63
N ASP A 36 22.18 0.66 1.52
CA ASP A 36 22.36 1.89 0.75
C ASP A 36 21.01 2.41 0.20
N GLN A 37 20.16 1.50 -0.32
CA GLN A 37 18.82 1.82 -0.81
C GLN A 37 17.91 2.35 0.29
N PHE A 38 18.01 1.78 1.50
CA PHE A 38 17.23 2.22 2.65
C PHE A 38 17.65 3.62 3.11
N LEU A 39 18.97 3.88 3.18
CA LEU A 39 19.50 5.20 3.53
C LEU A 39 19.12 6.26 2.50
N GLU A 40 19.18 5.94 1.20
CA GLU A 40 18.69 6.82 0.15
C GLU A 40 17.19 7.11 0.32
N GLN A 41 16.36 6.10 0.60
CA GLN A 41 14.92 6.29 0.79
C GLN A 41 14.62 7.18 2.01
N LEU A 42 15.35 7.01 3.11
CA LEU A 42 15.20 7.82 4.32
C LEU A 42 15.60 9.28 4.13
N SER A 43 16.45 9.59 3.14
CA SER A 43 16.86 10.96 2.84
C SER A 43 15.78 11.79 2.11
N ARG A 44 14.69 11.16 1.67
CA ARG A 44 13.66 11.80 0.83
C ARG A 44 12.50 12.31 1.67
N ASP A 45 12.11 13.56 1.46
CA ASP A 45 10.89 14.11 2.06
C ASP A 45 9.63 13.43 1.51
N PRO A 46 8.68 13.03 2.36
CA PRO A 46 7.46 12.36 1.90
C PRO A 46 6.53 13.35 1.17
N TYR A 47 5.93 12.90 0.07
CA TYR A 47 4.78 13.58 -0.54
C TYR A 47 3.49 13.29 0.23
N PRO A 48 2.42 14.09 0.05
CA PRO A 48 1.10 13.76 0.57
C PRO A 48 0.65 12.36 0.13
N TYR A 49 -0.07 11.66 1.00
CA TYR A 49 -0.61 10.35 0.68
C TYR A 49 -1.62 10.44 -0.48
N PRO A 50 -1.64 9.45 -1.39
CA PRO A 50 -2.71 9.31 -2.35
C PRO A 50 -4.02 8.91 -1.65
N THR A 51 -5.13 9.07 -2.36
CA THR A 51 -6.40 8.45 -2.00
C THR A 51 -6.69 7.28 -2.95
N ILE A 52 -7.49 6.32 -2.47
CA ILE A 52 -7.98 5.22 -3.29
C ILE A 52 -9.51 5.34 -3.35
N GLU A 53 -10.02 5.38 -4.56
CA GLU A 53 -11.45 5.27 -4.86
C GLU A 53 -11.74 3.84 -5.33
N ILE A 54 -12.83 3.25 -4.81
CA ILE A 54 -13.20 1.86 -5.08
C ILE A 54 -14.65 1.82 -5.57
N ARG A 55 -14.87 1.25 -6.75
CA ARG A 55 -16.21 0.90 -7.23
C ARG A 55 -16.69 -0.38 -6.56
N LYS A 56 -17.88 -0.37 -5.97
CA LYS A 56 -18.44 -1.58 -5.35
C LYS A 56 -18.79 -2.63 -6.40
N ALA A 57 -18.12 -3.78 -6.35
CA ALA A 57 -18.47 -4.97 -7.11
C ALA A 57 -19.61 -5.76 -6.44
N ASP A 58 -20.20 -6.71 -7.17
CA ASP A 58 -21.34 -7.52 -6.68
C ASP A 58 -20.96 -8.42 -5.49
N SER A 59 -19.74 -8.94 -5.47
CA SER A 59 -19.15 -9.65 -4.33
C SER A 59 -17.70 -9.25 -4.08
N LEU A 60 -17.16 -9.68 -2.94
CA LEU A 60 -15.74 -9.49 -2.61
C LEU A 60 -14.79 -10.15 -3.61
N PHE A 61 -15.25 -11.16 -4.35
CA PHE A 61 -14.44 -11.93 -5.29
C PHE A 61 -14.54 -11.40 -6.73
N ASP A 62 -15.45 -10.46 -6.99
CA ASP A 62 -15.71 -9.95 -8.36
C ASP A 62 -14.91 -8.69 -8.70
N TYR A 63 -14.21 -8.09 -7.72
CA TYR A 63 -13.39 -6.91 -7.95
C TYR A 63 -12.32 -7.16 -9.02
N GLN A 64 -12.24 -6.24 -9.98
CA GLN A 64 -11.22 -6.21 -11.03
C GLN A 64 -10.30 -5.00 -10.86
N TYR A 65 -9.19 -4.98 -11.60
CA TYR A 65 -8.22 -3.88 -11.54
C TYR A 65 -8.88 -2.53 -11.82
N GLU A 66 -9.84 -2.50 -12.74
CA GLU A 66 -10.55 -1.30 -13.19
C GLU A 66 -11.51 -0.73 -12.14
N ASP A 67 -11.85 -1.49 -11.09
CA ASP A 67 -12.67 -1.00 -9.99
C ASP A 67 -11.90 -0.10 -9.01
N PHE A 68 -10.58 0.03 -9.18
CA PHE A 68 -9.71 0.79 -8.29
C PHE A 68 -9.07 1.98 -9.00
N THR A 69 -9.23 3.17 -8.43
CA THR A 69 -8.56 4.38 -8.92
C THR A 69 -7.68 4.95 -7.82
N ILE A 70 -6.40 5.18 -8.13
CA ILE A 70 -5.46 5.87 -7.22
C ILE A 70 -5.41 7.34 -7.63
N VAL A 71 -5.85 8.23 -6.76
CA VAL A 71 -5.93 9.66 -7.02
C VAL A 71 -4.80 10.38 -6.29
N GLY A 72 -4.11 11.28 -7.01
CA GLY A 72 -3.07 12.13 -6.43
C GLY A 72 -1.77 11.41 -6.07
N TYR A 73 -1.48 10.24 -6.67
CA TYR A 73 -0.25 9.52 -6.38
C TYR A 73 0.98 10.24 -6.92
N GLN A 74 1.77 10.79 -6.00
CA GLN A 74 3.09 11.35 -6.26
C GLN A 74 4.13 10.42 -5.64
N HIS A 75 5.18 10.11 -6.40
CA HIS A 75 6.24 9.24 -5.92
C HIS A 75 7.61 9.73 -6.38
N HIS A 76 8.63 9.41 -5.59
CA HIS A 76 10.02 9.63 -5.95
C HIS A 76 10.47 8.62 -7.03
N PRO A 77 11.61 8.86 -7.70
CA PRO A 77 12.20 7.88 -8.62
C PRO A 77 12.42 6.52 -7.96
N THR A 78 12.22 5.45 -8.72
CA THR A 78 12.38 4.07 -8.23
C THR A 78 13.80 3.82 -7.74
N ILE A 79 13.93 3.26 -6.53
CA ILE A 79 15.18 2.69 -6.03
C ILE A 79 15.17 1.20 -6.31
N LYS A 80 16.20 0.67 -6.97
CA LYS A 80 16.31 -0.77 -7.26
C LYS A 80 17.01 -1.47 -6.10
N ALA A 81 16.32 -2.41 -5.45
CA ALA A 81 16.85 -3.30 -4.42
C ALA A 81 16.66 -4.76 -4.88
N PRO A 82 17.74 -5.54 -5.09
CA PRO A 82 17.64 -6.92 -5.57
C PRO A 82 17.11 -7.84 -4.46
N VAL A 83 16.21 -8.77 -4.77
CA VAL A 83 15.71 -9.75 -3.78
C VAL A 83 16.90 -10.52 -3.19
N ALA A 84 17.02 -10.54 -1.86
CA ALA A 84 18.01 -11.36 -1.18
C ALA A 84 17.65 -12.85 -1.34
N VAL A 85 18.64 -13.67 -1.65
CA VAL A 85 18.52 -15.13 -1.77
C VAL A 85 18.86 -15.79 -0.45
#